data_AF-A0A3M1EQ13-F1
#
_entry.id   AF-A0A3M1EQ13-F1
#
_cell.length_a   1.000
_cell.length_b   1.000
_cell.length_c   1.000
_cell.angle_alpha   90.00
_cell.angle_beta   90.00
_cell.angle_gamma   90.00
#
_symmetry.space_group_name_H-M   'P 1'
#
loop_
_entity.id
_entity.type
_entity.pdbx_description
1 polymer ?
#
loop_
_entity_poly.entity_id
_entity_poly.type
_entity_poly.pdbx_seq_one_letter_code
_entity_poly.pdbx_strand_id
1 'polypeptide(L)'
;MLRHTLLYLSERPALKDLALQFEVAERMARRFVAGERLDEAIRVVRELNARGLKVSLDHLGEHVVSRQDAERATETYLHIFEEIDRTGVDADVSVKL
;
A
#
# COMPACT_ATOMS: atom_id res chain seq x y z
N MET A 1 12.87 -17.40 17.80
CA MET A 1 11.69 -18.30 17.74
C MET A 1 10.45 -17.59 17.21
N LEU A 2 9.94 -16.55 17.90
CA LEU A 2 8.69 -15.85 17.50
C LEU A 2 8.68 -15.29 16.06
N ARG A 3 9.77 -14.64 15.61
CA ARG A 3 9.88 -14.12 14.24
C ARG A 3 9.67 -15.22 13.19
N HIS A 4 10.30 -16.37 13.40
CA HIS A 4 10.28 -17.45 12.41
C HIS A 4 8.91 -18.13 12.34
N THR A 5 8.25 -18.30 13.48
CA THR A 5 6.87 -18.81 13.53
C THR A 5 5.89 -17.85 12.87
N LEU A 6 6.02 -16.54 13.07
CA LEU A 6 5.17 -15.55 12.42
C LEU A 6 5.37 -15.52 10.90
N LEU A 7 6.63 -15.56 10.44
CA LEU A 7 6.93 -15.62 8.99
C LEU A 7 6.34 -16.87 8.36
N TYR A 8 6.56 -18.04 8.98
CA TYR A 8 6.01 -19.31 8.50
C TYR A 8 4.47 -19.28 8.40
N LEU A 9 3.79 -18.68 9.38
CA LEU A 9 2.34 -18.54 9.33
C LEU A 9 1.88 -17.55 8.24
N SER A 10 2.64 -16.47 8.01
CA SER A 10 2.31 -15.47 6.98
C SER A 10 2.40 -16.00 5.54
N GLU A 11 3.20 -17.04 5.30
CA GLU A 11 3.36 -17.68 4.00
C GLU A 11 2.24 -18.69 3.67
N ARG A 12 1.29 -18.95 4.59
CA ARG A 12 0.20 -19.92 4.40
C ARG A 12 -1.03 -19.25 3.75
N PRO A 13 -1.42 -19.64 2.51
CA PRO A 13 -2.55 -19.01 1.81
C PRO A 13 -3.87 -19.10 2.57
N ALA A 14 -4.18 -20.26 3.16
CA ALA A 14 -5.41 -20.45 3.94
C ALA A 14 -5.50 -19.52 5.17
N LEU A 15 -4.36 -19.18 5.80
CA LEU A 15 -4.35 -18.25 6.93
C LEU A 15 -4.48 -16.79 6.46
N LYS A 16 -3.91 -16.46 5.29
CA LYS A 16 -4.14 -15.16 4.64
C LYS A 16 -5.62 -14.99 4.32
N ASP A 17 -6.23 -15.95 3.64
CA ASP A 17 -7.64 -15.87 3.22
C ASP A 17 -8.57 -15.75 4.45
N LEU A 18 -8.28 -16.53 5.49
CA LEU A 18 -9.00 -16.43 6.75
C LEU A 18 -8.82 -15.06 7.42
N ALA A 19 -7.61 -14.50 7.42
CA ALA A 19 -7.35 -13.17 7.97
C ALA A 19 -8.10 -12.07 7.21
N LEU A 20 -8.18 -12.16 5.88
CA LEU A 20 -8.95 -11.23 5.04
C LEU A 20 -10.47 -11.30 5.31
N GLN A 21 -10.96 -12.42 5.84
CA GLN A 21 -12.37 -12.59 6.22
C GLN A 21 -12.72 -12.02 7.60
N PHE A 22 -11.72 -11.70 8.44
CA PHE A 22 -11.94 -11.18 9.78
C PHE A 22 -11.75 -9.66 9.84
N GLU A 23 -12.84 -8.92 10.10
CA GLU A 23 -12.81 -7.46 10.24
C GLU A 23 -11.79 -6.94 11.26
N VAL A 24 -11.52 -7.71 12.32
CA VAL A 24 -10.51 -7.35 13.33
C VAL A 24 -9.12 -7.31 12.73
N ALA A 25 -8.78 -8.27 11.87
CA ALA A 25 -7.49 -8.34 11.21
C ALA A 25 -7.33 -7.20 10.18
N GLU A 26 -8.38 -6.92 9.41
CA GLU A 26 -8.42 -5.77 8.50
C GLU A 26 -8.22 -4.46 9.26
N ARG A 27 -8.93 -4.26 10.38
CA ARG A 27 -8.79 -3.05 11.21
C ARG A 27 -7.39 -2.89 11.78
N MET A 28 -6.73 -3.99 12.16
CA MET A 28 -5.33 -3.95 12.59
C MET A 28 -4.40 -3.56 11.44
N ALA A 29 -4.64 -4.07 10.23
CA ALA A 29 -3.84 -3.74 9.04
C ALA A 29 -4.01 -2.27 8.62
N ARG A 30 -5.22 -1.71 8.69
CA ARG A 30 -5.52 -0.30 8.37
C ARG A 30 -4.74 0.72 9.22
N ARG A 31 -4.14 0.30 10.34
CA ARG A 31 -3.21 1.13 11.12
C ARG A 31 -1.92 1.45 10.36
N PHE A 32 -1.53 0.56 9.45
CA PHE A 32 -0.26 0.56 8.73
C PHE A 32 -0.43 0.72 7.21
N VAL A 33 -1.57 0.32 6.64
CA VAL A 33 -1.87 0.37 5.21
C VAL A 33 -3.06 1.28 4.97
N ALA A 34 -2.92 2.26 4.07
CA ALA A 34 -3.98 3.24 3.80
C ALA A 34 -5.21 2.65 3.08
N GLY A 35 -5.02 1.56 2.35
CA GLY A 35 -6.04 0.81 1.63
C GLY A 35 -5.42 -0.04 0.53
N GLU A 36 -6.25 -0.81 -0.18
CA GLU A 36 -5.81 -1.63 -1.32
C GLU A 36 -5.97 -0.90 -2.66
N ARG A 37 -6.71 0.22 -2.66
CA ARG A 37 -7.00 1.03 -3.83
C ARG A 37 -6.42 2.43 -3.69
N LEU A 38 -6.04 3.02 -4.81
CA LEU A 38 -5.43 4.34 -4.86
C LEU A 38 -6.36 5.43 -4.30
N ASP A 39 -7.66 5.37 -4.55
CA ASP A 39 -8.62 6.35 -4.02
C ASP A 39 -8.74 6.29 -2.48
N GLU A 40 -8.61 5.10 -1.88
CA GLU A 40 -8.56 4.96 -0.43
C GLU A 40 -7.29 5.61 0.13
N ALA A 41 -6.15 5.40 -0.54
CA ALA A 41 -4.89 6.03 -0.17
C ALA A 41 -4.99 7.56 -0.26
N ILE A 42 -5.55 8.10 -1.35
CA ILE A 42 -5.75 9.55 -1.53
C ILE A 42 -6.68 10.14 -0.44
N ARG A 43 -7.73 9.42 -0.04
CA ARG A 43 -8.59 9.85 1.08
C ARG A 43 -7.79 9.96 2.38
N VAL A 44 -6.96 8.98 2.70
CA VAL A 44 -6.09 9.00 3.89
C VAL A 44 -5.07 10.14 3.80
N VAL A 45 -4.46 10.37 2.62
CA VAL A 45 -3.54 11.50 2.41
C VAL A 45 -4.25 12.81 2.71
N ARG A 46 -5.46 13.03 2.19
CA ARG A 46 -6.23 14.25 2.44
C ARG A 46 -6.52 14.47 3.93
N GLU A 47 -6.87 13.42 4.67
CA GLU A 47 -7.08 13.48 6.12
C GLU A 47 -5.79 13.85 6.87
N LEU A 48 -4.65 13.34 6.45
CA LEU A 48 -3.35 13.65 7.04
C LEU A 48 -2.89 15.08 6.70
N ASN A 49 -3.06 15.52 5.44
CA ASN A 49 -2.76 16.89 5.03
C ASN A 49 -3.65 17.90 5.78
N ALA A 50 -4.93 17.60 6.00
CA ALA A 50 -5.83 18.45 6.80
C ALA A 50 -5.36 18.61 8.26
N ARG A 51 -4.51 17.69 8.75
CA ARG A 51 -3.85 17.75 10.05
C ARG A 51 -2.47 18.41 9.99
N GLY A 52 -2.06 18.95 8.85
CA GLY A 52 -0.76 19.58 8.63
C GLY A 52 0.40 18.59 8.47
N LEU A 53 0.12 17.31 8.20
CA LEU A 53 1.14 16.29 7.99
C LEU A 53 1.48 16.16 6.51
N LYS A 54 2.78 16.10 6.21
CA LYS A 54 3.28 15.68 4.90
C LYS A 54 3.20 14.16 4.78
N VAL A 55 2.94 13.67 3.58
CA VAL A 55 2.74 12.24 3.33
C VAL A 55 3.72 11.75 2.26
N SER A 56 4.24 10.54 2.45
CA SER A 56 4.90 9.79 1.39
C SER A 56 4.09 8.51 1.15
N LEU A 57 3.65 8.32 -0.09
CA LEU A 57 2.95 7.11 -0.52
C LEU A 57 3.97 6.02 -0.87
N ASP A 58 3.74 4.82 -0.34
CA ASP A 58 4.51 3.62 -0.65
C ASP A 58 3.59 2.58 -1.29
N HIS A 59 3.88 2.20 -2.55
CA HIS A 59 3.15 1.15 -3.24
C HIS A 59 3.68 -0.22 -2.80
N LEU A 60 2.79 -1.07 -2.29
CA LEU A 60 3.13 -2.40 -1.79
C LEU A 60 2.81 -3.47 -2.84
N GLY A 61 3.65 -4.50 -2.95
CA GLY A 61 3.42 -5.66 -3.82
C GLY A 61 4.22 -5.66 -5.11
N GLU A 62 5.27 -4.85 -5.20
CA GLU A 62 6.18 -4.76 -6.34
C GLU A 62 7.06 -6.01 -6.45
N HIS A 63 6.56 -7.07 -7.06
CA HIS A 63 7.42 -8.21 -7.42
C HIS A 63 7.87 -8.07 -8.87
N VAL A 64 8.93 -7.27 -9.05
CA VAL A 64 9.53 -7.01 -10.37
C VAL A 64 10.63 -8.04 -10.63
N VAL A 65 10.34 -9.05 -11.45
CA VAL A 65 11.30 -10.10 -11.82
C VAL A 65 11.58 -10.13 -13.33
N SER A 66 10.85 -9.32 -14.10
CA SER A 66 10.98 -9.19 -15.54
C SER A 66 10.85 -7.74 -15.98
N ARG A 67 11.27 -7.47 -17.21
CA ARG A 67 11.09 -6.15 -17.84
C ARG A 67 9.62 -5.72 -17.90
N GLN A 68 8.72 -6.66 -18.20
CA GLN A 68 7.28 -6.37 -18.27
C GLN A 68 6.71 -5.99 -16.89
N ASP A 69 7.24 -6.57 -15.81
CA ASP A 69 6.85 -6.18 -14.45
C ASP A 69 7.31 -4.75 -14.14
N ALA A 70 8.51 -4.37 -14.58
CA ALA A 70 9.04 -3.01 -14.41
C ALA A 70 8.23 -1.97 -15.20
N GLU A 71 7.82 -2.31 -16.43
CA GLU A 71 6.92 -1.46 -17.24
C GLU A 71 5.58 -1.26 -16.52
N ARG A 72 4.96 -2.33 -15.98
CA ARG A 72 3.71 -2.23 -15.19
C ARG A 72 3.87 -1.44 -13.89
N ALA A 73 4.99 -1.61 -13.19
CA ALA A 73 5.29 -0.82 -12.00
C ALA A 73 5.42 0.67 -12.36
N THR A 74 6.07 0.98 -13.49
CA THR A 74 6.20 2.35 -13.99
C THR A 74 4.84 2.97 -14.30
N GLU A 75 3.96 2.27 -15.01
CA GLU A 75 2.59 2.70 -15.26
C GLU A 75 1.81 2.95 -13.97
N THR A 76 1.99 2.08 -12.97
CA THR A 76 1.35 2.24 -11.65
C THR A 76 1.82 3.52 -10.96
N TYR A 77 3.13 3.79 -10.98
CA TYR A 77 3.68 5.01 -10.39
C TYR A 77 3.22 6.28 -11.11
N LEU A 78 3.18 6.26 -12.45
CA LEU A 78 2.65 7.38 -13.23
C LEU A 78 1.18 7.66 -12.87
N HIS A 79 0.36 6.62 -12.76
CA HIS A 79 -1.04 6.77 -12.34
C HIS A 79 -1.17 7.33 -10.91
N ILE A 80 -0.27 6.96 -9.98
CA ILE A 80 -0.24 7.57 -8.65
C ILE A 80 0.06 9.08 -8.75
N PHE A 81 1.06 9.48 -9.53
CA PHE A 81 1.40 10.90 -9.70
C PHE A 81 0.26 11.69 -10.36
N GLU A 82 -0.39 11.12 -11.38
CA GLU A 82 -1.57 11.72 -12.02
C GLU A 82 -2.70 11.94 -11.00
N GLU A 83 -2.94 10.98 -10.11
CA GLU A 83 -3.98 11.11 -9.09
C GLU A 83 -3.62 12.12 -7.99
N ILE A 84 -2.35 12.23 -7.61
CA ILE A 84 -1.87 13.29 -6.70
C ILE A 84 -2.14 14.67 -7.32
N ASP A 85 -1.74 14.88 -8.58
CA ASP A 85 -1.95 16.14 -9.29
C ASP A 85 -3.44 16.46 -9.45
N ARG A 86 -4.21 15.49 -9.95
CA ARG A 86 -5.67 15.62 -10.18
C ARG A 86 -6.43 15.98 -8.90
N THR A 87 -6.01 15.45 -7.75
CA THR A 87 -6.70 15.66 -6.48
C THR A 87 -6.13 16.77 -5.62
N GLY A 88 -4.98 17.32 -5.99
CA GLY A 88 -4.30 18.41 -5.31
C GLY A 88 -3.84 18.08 -3.88
N VAL A 89 -3.63 16.80 -3.58
CA VAL A 89 -3.12 16.37 -2.27
C VAL A 89 -1.61 16.59 -2.18
N ASP A 90 -1.11 16.87 -0.97
CA ASP A 90 0.33 17.06 -0.71
C ASP A 90 0.96 15.73 -0.32
N ALA A 91 1.54 15.05 -1.32
CA ALA A 91 2.24 13.78 -1.13
C ALA A 91 3.41 13.59 -2.09
N ASP A 92 4.48 12.98 -1.59
CA ASP A 92 5.56 12.42 -2.38
C ASP A 92 5.37 10.90 -2.56
N VAL A 93 6.15 10.27 -3.43
CA VAL A 93 6.05 8.82 -3.69
C VAL A 93 7.41 8.14 -3.50
N SER A 94 7.42 7.02 -2.78
CA SER A 94 8.59 6.16 -2.60
C SER A 94 8.68 5.11 -3.71
N VAL A 95 9.82 5.05 -4.40
CA VAL A 95 10.11 4.11 -5.50
C VAL A 95 11.22 3.15 -5.09
N LYS A 96 11.07 1.87 -5.42
CA LYS A 96 12.09 0.83 -5.17
C LYS A 96 12.76 0.43 -6.49
N LEU A 97 14.10 0.39 -6.50
CA LEU A 97 14.95 0.05 -7.64
C LEU A 97 15.45 -1.40 -7.58
#